data_AF-A0A554MEV5-F1
#
_entry.id   AF-A0A554MEV5-F1
#
_cell.length_a   1.000
_cell.length_b   1.000
_cell.length_c   1.000
_cell.angle_alpha   90.00
_cell.angle_beta   90.00
_cell.angle_gamma   90.00
#
_symmetry.space_group_name_H-M   'P 1'
#
loop_
_entity.id
_entity.type
_entity.pdbx_description
1 polymer ?
#
loop_
_entity_poly.entity_id
_entity_poly.type
_entity_poly.pdbx_seq_one_letter_code
_entity_poly.pdbx_strand_id
1 'polypeptide(L)'
;MKKNFYKKIITDKSDSGFTIVELIVAMGLFMVLITMVSGVFLRSIRTQRAVVGLIAANSNAQLAIEQMAREMRTGSVFSISGPDDNIINFTNAKDEAVAYSWDSADKSLKRSVGGVEEKITADNVSVEKANFILLSDNSYPARITVIMKIGANNLNKGDEAFINIQTTVSSRTL
;
A
#
# COMPACT_ATOMS: atom_id res chain seq x y z
N MET A 1 29.87 -33.47 -81.27
CA MET A 1 28.50 -32.91 -81.16
C MET A 1 28.17 -32.77 -79.67
N LYS A 2 28.36 -31.60 -79.06
CA LYS A 2 28.01 -31.33 -77.64
C LYS A 2 27.03 -30.16 -77.62
N LYS A 3 25.79 -30.42 -77.19
CA LYS A 3 24.71 -29.43 -77.12
C LYS A 3 24.74 -28.83 -75.71
N ASN A 4 25.17 -27.57 -75.59
CA ASN A 4 25.14 -26.84 -74.33
C ASN A 4 23.71 -26.33 -74.08
N PHE A 5 23.06 -26.86 -73.05
CA PHE A 5 21.79 -26.35 -72.53
C PHE A 5 22.06 -25.20 -71.56
N TYR A 6 21.80 -23.96 -71.98
CA TYR A 6 21.78 -22.82 -71.07
C TYR A 6 20.43 -22.78 -70.35
N LYS A 7 20.44 -23.09 -69.04
CA LYS A 7 19.30 -22.94 -68.15
C LYS A 7 19.11 -21.44 -67.87
N LYS A 8 18.05 -20.84 -68.42
CA LYS A 8 17.64 -19.46 -68.14
C LYS A 8 17.12 -19.40 -66.70
N ILE A 9 17.88 -18.77 -65.81
CA ILE A 9 17.42 -18.42 -64.46
C ILE A 9 16.46 -17.23 -64.65
N ILE A 10 15.17 -17.46 -64.45
CA ILE A 10 14.18 -16.39 -64.40
C ILE A 10 14.28 -15.79 -63.01
N THR A 11 15.01 -14.68 -62.89
CA THR A 11 15.02 -13.87 -61.68
C THR A 11 13.81 -12.94 -61.76
N ASP A 12 12.72 -13.27 -61.07
CA ASP A 12 11.60 -12.35 -60.87
C ASP A 12 12.09 -11.22 -59.97
N LYS A 13 12.48 -10.11 -60.60
CA LYS A 13 13.00 -8.93 -59.90
C LYS A 13 11.87 -7.93 -59.70
N SER A 14 11.09 -8.09 -58.63
CA SER A 14 10.17 -7.05 -58.16
C SER A 14 10.85 -6.17 -57.12
N ASP A 15 11.80 -5.33 -57.55
CA ASP A 15 12.28 -4.22 -56.73
C ASP A 15 11.31 -3.05 -56.86
N SER A 16 10.14 -3.17 -56.23
CA SER A 16 9.20 -2.05 -56.08
C SER A 16 9.59 -1.26 -54.83
N GLY A 17 10.15 -0.06 -55.02
CA GLY A 17 10.43 0.88 -53.94
C GLY A 17 9.16 1.56 -53.42
N PHE A 18 9.23 2.09 -52.20
CA PHE A 18 8.15 2.84 -51.59
C PHE A 18 8.06 4.26 -52.16
N THR A 19 6.84 4.77 -52.29
CA THR A 19 6.58 6.16 -52.63
C THR A 19 6.82 7.06 -51.41
N ILE A 20 7.14 8.33 -51.66
CA ILE A 20 7.31 9.34 -50.60
C ILE A 20 6.02 9.48 -49.78
N VAL A 21 4.85 9.35 -50.43
CA VAL A 21 3.54 9.45 -49.78
C VAL A 21 3.32 8.32 -48.79
N GLU A 22 3.66 7.07 -49.14
CA GLU A 22 3.57 5.92 -48.21
C GLU A 22 4.46 6.10 -46.99
N LEU A 23 5.66 6.66 -47.16
CA LEU A 23 6.57 6.94 -46.04
C LEU A 23 6.00 7.99 -45.08
N ILE A 24 5.40 9.07 -45.60
CA ILE A 24 4.77 10.11 -44.77
C ILE A 24 3.57 9.54 -44.00
N VAL A 25 2.72 8.74 -44.66
CA VAL A 25 1.57 8.09 -44.01
C VAL A 25 2.03 7.12 -42.93
N ALA A 26 3.03 6.29 -43.22
CA ALA A 26 3.60 5.34 -42.26
C ALA A 26 4.20 6.05 -41.02
N MET A 27 4.94 7.15 -41.23
CA MET A 27 5.48 7.95 -40.14
C MET A 27 4.40 8.60 -39.28
N GLY A 28 3.33 9.12 -39.90
CA GLY A 28 2.19 9.68 -39.19
C GLY A 28 1.50 8.65 -38.30
N LEU A 29 1.21 7.46 -38.83
CA LEU A 29 0.63 6.36 -38.06
C LEU A 29 1.56 5.89 -36.93
N PHE A 30 2.87 5.81 -37.21
CA PHE A 30 3.86 5.42 -36.21
C PHE A 30 3.93 6.40 -35.04
N MET A 31 3.92 7.71 -35.32
CA MET A 31 3.93 8.74 -34.27
C MET A 31 2.70 8.66 -33.35
N VAL A 32 1.52 8.40 -33.92
CA VAL A 32 0.29 8.22 -33.14
C VAL A 32 0.41 6.99 -32.23
N LEU A 33 0.91 5.87 -32.75
CA LEU A 33 1.11 4.65 -31.98
C LEU A 33 2.12 4.83 -30.84
N ILE A 34 3.29 5.43 -31.11
CA ILE A 34 4.32 5.67 -30.10
C ILE A 34 3.81 6.58 -28.98
N THR A 35 3.03 7.61 -29.32
CA THR A 35 2.42 8.51 -28.33
C THR A 35 1.47 7.74 -27.40
N MET A 36 0.63 6.86 -27.97
CA MET A 36 -0.29 6.04 -27.19
C MET A 36 0.45 5.08 -26.25
N VAL A 37 1.45 4.36 -26.76
CA VAL A 37 2.27 3.41 -25.97
C VAL A 37 3.01 4.14 -24.84
N SER A 38 3.60 5.30 -25.14
CA SER A 38 4.31 6.11 -24.14
C SER A 38 3.37 6.60 -23.04
N GLY A 39 2.14 7.00 -23.39
CA GLY A 39 1.12 7.39 -22.43
C GLY A 39 0.75 6.27 -21.45
N VAL A 40 0.55 5.05 -21.95
CA VAL A 40 0.27 3.87 -21.13
C VAL A 40 1.47 3.53 -20.23
N PHE A 41 2.67 3.59 -20.78
CA PHE A 41 3.90 3.31 -20.03
C PHE A 41 4.10 4.27 -18.86
N LEU A 42 3.94 5.57 -19.08
CA LEU A 42 4.06 6.58 -18.02
C LEU A 42 3.01 6.40 -16.91
N ARG A 43 1.78 6.06 -17.28
CA ARG A 43 0.73 5.75 -16.30
C ARG A 43 1.10 4.51 -15.47
N SER A 44 1.62 3.47 -16.12
CA SER A 44 2.05 2.24 -15.45
C SER A 44 3.13 2.49 -14.40
N ILE A 45 4.11 3.37 -14.70
CA ILE A 45 5.15 3.75 -13.74
C ILE A 45 4.54 4.46 -12.51
N ARG A 46 3.58 5.36 -12.72
CA ARG A 46 2.91 6.06 -11.60
C ARG A 46 2.16 5.09 -10.71
N THR A 47 1.37 4.20 -11.31
CA THR A 47 0.66 3.15 -10.58
C THR A 47 1.62 2.23 -9.83
N GLN A 48 2.73 1.82 -10.45
CA GLN A 48 3.74 0.98 -9.79
C GLN A 48 4.32 1.67 -8.55
N ARG A 49 4.68 2.96 -8.64
CA ARG A 49 5.16 3.72 -7.48
C ARG A 49 4.12 3.82 -6.38
N ALA A 50 2.85 4.04 -6.75
CA ALA A 50 1.75 4.09 -5.80
C ALA A 50 1.58 2.77 -5.05
N VAL A 51 1.58 1.65 -5.78
CA VAL A 51 1.47 0.30 -5.21
C VAL A 51 2.64 -0.02 -4.29
N VAL A 52 3.88 0.31 -4.69
CA VAL A 52 5.07 0.07 -3.85
C VAL A 52 5.00 0.87 -2.54
N GLY A 53 4.61 2.16 -2.62
CA GLY A 53 4.42 2.99 -1.43
C GLY A 53 3.36 2.42 -0.50
N LEU A 54 2.24 1.96 -1.06
CA LEU A 54 1.14 1.37 -0.30
C LEU A 54 1.52 0.03 0.36
N ILE A 55 2.27 -0.83 -0.34
CA ILE A 55 2.79 -2.09 0.23
C ILE A 55 3.72 -1.78 1.42
N ALA A 56 4.63 -0.81 1.27
CA ALA A 56 5.52 -0.41 2.35
C ALA A 56 4.74 0.18 3.53
N ALA A 57 3.74 1.01 3.29
CA ALA A 57 2.89 1.56 4.34
C ALA A 57 2.11 0.45 5.07
N ASN A 58 1.54 -0.50 4.34
CA ASN A 58 0.84 -1.64 4.89
C ASN A 58 1.74 -2.53 5.76
N SER A 59 2.96 -2.83 5.31
CA SER A 59 3.91 -3.63 6.09
C SER A 59 4.31 -2.94 7.40
N ASN A 60 4.58 -1.63 7.38
CA ASN A 60 4.91 -0.87 8.59
C ASN A 60 3.71 -0.75 9.54
N ALA A 61 2.50 -0.55 9.01
CA ALA A 61 1.28 -0.54 9.83
C ALA A 61 1.00 -1.91 10.46
N GLN A 62 1.25 -3.01 9.74
CA GLN A 62 1.12 -4.36 10.29
C GLN A 62 2.08 -4.59 11.46
N LEU A 63 3.33 -4.13 11.37
CA LEU A 63 4.28 -4.21 12.49
C LEU A 63 3.76 -3.47 13.73
N ALA A 64 3.23 -2.26 13.56
CA ALA A 64 2.61 -1.49 14.65
C ALA A 64 1.42 -2.24 15.28
N ILE A 65 0.54 -2.82 14.45
CA ILE A 65 -0.58 -3.65 14.91
C ILE A 65 -0.10 -4.89 15.68
N GLU A 66 0.94 -5.57 15.19
CA GLU A 66 1.47 -6.76 15.85
C GLU A 66 2.05 -6.43 17.22
N GLN A 67 2.74 -5.30 17.35
CA GLN A 67 3.20 -4.80 18.64
C GLN A 67 2.03 -4.53 19.58
N MET A 68 1.01 -3.79 19.12
CA MET A 68 -0.21 -3.52 19.88
C MET A 68 -0.90 -4.82 20.32
N ALA A 69 -1.08 -5.76 19.40
CA ALA A 69 -1.72 -7.03 19.64
C ALA A 69 -0.95 -7.90 20.64
N ARG A 70 0.39 -7.83 20.64
CA ARG A 70 1.23 -8.55 21.60
C ARG A 70 1.01 -8.02 23.00
N GLU A 71 0.99 -6.70 23.17
CA GLU A 71 0.79 -6.07 24.47
C GLU A 71 -0.67 -6.21 24.97
N MET A 72 -1.66 -6.03 24.09
CA MET A 72 -3.07 -6.25 24.43
C MET A 72 -3.34 -7.70 24.83
N ARG A 73 -2.64 -8.68 24.26
CA ARG A 73 -2.82 -10.10 24.64
C ARG A 73 -2.39 -10.36 26.08
N THR A 74 -1.39 -9.66 26.59
CA THR A 74 -0.93 -9.80 27.99
C THR A 74 -1.43 -8.68 28.90
N GLY A 75 -2.26 -7.79 28.36
CA GLY A 75 -2.80 -6.64 29.08
C GLY A 75 -4.03 -6.99 29.92
N SER A 76 -4.27 -6.16 30.92
CA SER A 76 -5.42 -6.22 31.81
C SER A 76 -6.00 -4.82 32.02
N VAL A 77 -7.24 -4.73 32.55
CA VAL A 77 -7.91 -3.47 32.87
C VAL A 77 -7.96 -2.53 31.66
N PHE A 78 -8.68 -2.96 30.61
CA PHE A 78 -8.83 -2.19 29.39
C PHE A 78 -9.89 -1.09 29.58
N SER A 79 -9.63 0.09 29.04
CA SER A 79 -10.61 1.16 28.90
C SER A 79 -10.40 1.91 27.59
N ILE A 80 -11.50 2.37 27.01
CA ILE A 80 -11.48 3.22 25.82
C ILE A 80 -11.78 4.66 26.25
N SER A 81 -11.13 5.61 25.58
CA SER A 81 -11.30 7.04 25.82
C SER A 81 -11.06 7.84 24.54
N GLY A 82 -11.27 9.16 24.61
CA GLY A 82 -11.06 10.08 23.50
C GLY A 82 -12.27 10.21 22.56
N PRO A 83 -12.24 11.19 21.64
CA PRO A 83 -13.27 11.32 20.62
C PRO A 83 -13.20 10.12 19.65
N ASP A 84 -14.36 9.56 19.29
CA ASP A 84 -14.48 8.42 18.36
C ASP A 84 -13.75 7.13 18.78
N ASP A 85 -13.55 6.91 20.09
CA ASP A 85 -12.91 5.71 20.63
C ASP A 85 -11.48 5.51 20.09
N ASN A 86 -10.73 6.62 19.97
CA ASN A 86 -9.40 6.66 19.36
C ASN A 86 -8.24 6.45 20.34
N ILE A 87 -8.52 6.22 21.63
CA ILE A 87 -7.53 5.92 22.66
C ILE A 87 -7.92 4.64 23.41
N ILE A 88 -6.98 3.71 23.56
CA ILE A 88 -7.11 2.50 24.38
C ILE A 88 -6.06 2.54 25.48
N ASN A 89 -6.49 2.40 26.74
CA ASN A 89 -5.62 2.32 27.91
C ASN A 89 -5.71 0.93 28.52
N PHE A 90 -4.58 0.41 29.02
CA PHE A 90 -4.52 -0.87 29.73
C PHE A 90 -3.25 -0.96 30.57
N THR A 91 -3.21 -1.96 31.46
CA THR A 91 -2.01 -2.29 32.24
C THR A 91 -1.32 -3.50 31.61
N ASN A 92 -0.03 -3.38 31.29
CA ASN A 92 0.75 -4.48 30.71
C ASN A 92 1.21 -5.48 31.79
N ALA A 93 1.78 -6.62 31.40
CA ALA A 93 2.29 -7.66 32.29
C ALA A 93 3.43 -7.25 33.24
N LYS A 94 3.94 -6.02 33.11
CA LYS A 94 4.94 -5.41 33.99
C LYS A 94 4.33 -4.42 35.00
N ASP A 95 3.00 -4.38 35.10
CA ASP A 95 2.24 -3.41 35.90
C ASP A 95 2.44 -1.94 35.46
N GLU A 96 2.85 -1.73 34.20
CA GLU A 96 3.00 -0.40 33.59
C GLU A 96 1.69 -0.01 32.89
N ALA A 97 1.27 1.25 33.09
CA ALA A 97 0.15 1.84 32.35
C ALA A 97 0.59 2.14 30.91
N VAL A 98 -0.09 1.53 29.95
CA VAL A 98 0.14 1.69 28.51
C VAL A 98 -1.10 2.27 27.86
N ALA A 99 -0.89 3.26 26.97
CA ALA A 99 -1.95 3.80 26.14
C ALA A 99 -1.53 3.77 24.67
N TYR A 100 -2.46 3.43 23.77
CA TYR A 100 -2.31 3.72 22.35
C TYR A 100 -3.32 4.79 21.96
N SER A 101 -2.83 5.82 21.27
CA SER A 101 -3.64 6.94 20.81
C SER A 101 -3.38 7.20 19.33
N TRP A 102 -4.42 7.65 18.63
CA TRP A 102 -4.30 8.17 17.29
C TRP A 102 -4.28 9.68 17.29
N ASP A 103 -3.23 10.24 16.69
CA ASP A 103 -3.08 11.67 16.48
C ASP A 103 -3.52 12.03 15.07
N SER A 104 -4.58 12.84 14.97
CA SER A 104 -5.15 13.29 13.70
C SER A 104 -4.34 14.40 13.02
N ALA A 105 -3.52 15.15 13.77
CA ALA A 105 -2.64 16.18 13.23
C ALA A 105 -1.39 15.54 12.61
N ASP A 106 -0.77 14.60 13.33
CA ASP A 106 0.42 13.88 12.87
C ASP A 106 0.10 12.68 11.96
N LYS A 107 -1.19 12.33 11.82
CA LYS A 107 -1.68 11.13 11.12
C LYS A 107 -0.90 9.87 11.49
N SER A 108 -0.70 9.67 12.78
CA SER A 108 0.16 8.60 13.29
C SER A 108 -0.40 7.95 14.55
N LEU A 109 0.04 6.73 14.83
CA LEU A 109 -0.23 6.09 16.10
C LEU A 109 0.92 6.37 17.07
N LYS A 110 0.53 6.70 18.30
CA LYS A 110 1.44 6.93 19.42
C LYS A 110 1.18 5.87 20.48
N ARG A 111 2.25 5.49 21.16
CA ARG A 111 2.26 4.58 22.31
C ARG A 111 2.81 5.34 23.50
N SER A 112 2.04 5.40 24.59
CA SER A 112 2.47 5.97 25.85
C SER A 112 2.76 4.88 26.86
N VAL A 113 3.91 4.95 27.55
CA VAL A 113 4.21 4.09 28.71
C VAL A 113 4.68 4.96 29.85
N GLY A 114 3.99 4.88 31.00
CA GLY A 114 4.34 5.69 32.16
C GLY A 114 4.32 7.20 31.88
N GLY A 115 3.53 7.65 30.89
CA GLY A 115 3.41 9.05 30.49
C GLY A 115 4.38 9.52 29.39
N VAL A 116 5.29 8.67 28.92
CA VAL A 116 6.19 8.99 27.79
C VAL A 116 5.58 8.49 26.50
N GLU A 117 5.31 9.40 25.56
CA GLU A 117 4.73 9.08 24.25
C GLU A 117 5.79 8.88 23.16
N GLU A 118 5.65 7.81 22.38
CA GLU A 118 6.49 7.50 21.24
C GLU A 118 5.65 7.17 20.01
N LYS A 119 6.08 7.64 18.83
CA LYS A 119 5.45 7.29 17.55
C LYS A 119 5.83 5.85 17.18
N ILE A 120 4.82 5.01 16.90
CA ILE A 120 5.04 3.59 16.53
C ILE A 120 4.88 3.33 15.03
N THR A 121 4.25 4.24 14.30
CA THR A 121 4.12 4.15 12.84
C THR A 121 5.29 4.84 12.15
N ALA A 122 5.84 4.23 11.10
CA ALA A 122 6.89 4.83 10.31
C ALA A 122 6.41 6.06 9.50
N ASP A 123 7.34 6.94 9.10
CA ASP A 123 7.02 8.22 8.43
C ASP A 123 6.40 8.08 7.03
N ASN A 124 6.58 6.92 6.40
CA ASN A 124 5.96 6.58 5.13
C ASN A 124 4.49 6.12 5.27
N VAL A 125 4.00 5.91 6.49
CA VAL A 125 2.62 5.55 6.80
C VAL A 125 1.84 6.81 7.19
N SER A 126 0.70 7.03 6.54
CA SER A 126 -0.30 8.00 6.96
C SER A 126 -1.49 7.24 7.57
N VAL A 127 -1.74 7.39 8.87
CA VAL A 127 -2.92 6.85 9.54
C VAL A 127 -4.04 7.88 9.48
N GLU A 128 -4.96 7.70 8.55
CA GLU A 128 -6.09 8.62 8.33
C GLU A 128 -7.17 8.49 9.41
N LYS A 129 -7.30 7.29 9.98
CA LYS A 129 -8.24 7.01 11.08
C LYS A 129 -7.78 5.78 11.84
N ALA A 130 -7.90 5.80 13.15
CA ALA A 130 -7.79 4.60 13.97
C ALA A 130 -8.78 4.64 15.12
N ASN A 131 -9.56 3.56 15.25
CA ASN A 131 -10.59 3.39 16.27
C ASN A 131 -10.40 2.06 16.98
N PHE A 132 -10.77 2.04 18.25
CA PHE A 132 -10.73 0.85 19.10
C PHE A 132 -12.14 0.45 19.48
N ILE A 133 -12.40 -0.85 19.54
CA ILE A 133 -13.65 -1.40 20.05
C ILE A 133 -13.30 -2.40 21.15
N LEU A 134 -13.80 -2.17 22.35
CA LEU A 134 -13.58 -3.02 23.50
C LEU A 134 -14.86 -3.79 23.81
N LEU A 135 -14.73 -5.11 23.84
CA LEU A 135 -15.75 -6.04 24.31
C LEU A 135 -15.20 -6.74 25.53
N SER A 136 -15.56 -6.24 26.72
CA SER A 136 -15.20 -6.85 28.00
C SER A 136 -16.46 -7.29 28.74
N ASP A 137 -16.48 -8.55 29.19
CA ASP A 137 -17.52 -9.11 30.06
C ASP A 137 -16.82 -9.78 31.26
N ASN A 138 -17.44 -9.82 32.43
CA ASN A 138 -16.91 -10.51 33.61
C ASN A 138 -16.77 -12.03 33.39
N SER A 139 -17.46 -12.59 32.38
CA SER A 139 -17.43 -14.03 32.06
C SER A 139 -16.41 -14.41 30.98
N TYR A 140 -15.85 -13.45 30.24
CA TYR A 140 -14.99 -13.72 29.09
C TYR A 140 -13.77 -12.80 29.06
N PRO A 141 -12.60 -13.27 28.60
CA PRO A 141 -11.45 -12.39 28.42
C PRO A 141 -11.79 -11.23 27.47
N ALA A 142 -11.32 -10.03 27.81
CA ALA A 142 -11.57 -8.83 27.02
C ALA A 142 -11.09 -9.00 25.58
N ARG A 143 -11.93 -8.63 24.61
CA ARG A 143 -11.62 -8.62 23.18
C ARG A 143 -11.51 -7.19 22.70
N ILE A 144 -10.37 -6.86 22.13
CA ILE A 144 -10.06 -5.53 21.59
C ILE A 144 -9.98 -5.66 20.08
N THR A 145 -10.81 -4.91 19.36
CA THR A 145 -10.73 -4.78 17.91
C THR A 145 -10.08 -3.45 17.57
N VAL A 146 -9.00 -3.51 16.81
CA VAL A 146 -8.28 -2.33 16.28
C VAL A 146 -8.69 -2.17 14.83
N ILE A 147 -9.23 -1.01 14.47
CA ILE A 147 -9.62 -0.67 13.11
C ILE A 147 -8.79 0.52 12.67
N MET A 148 -8.11 0.42 11.53
CA MET A 148 -7.31 1.50 10.99
C MET A 148 -7.53 1.69 9.51
N LYS A 149 -7.51 2.96 9.08
CA LYS A 149 -7.42 3.35 7.69
C LYS A 149 -6.04 3.98 7.46
N ILE A 150 -5.24 3.34 6.63
CA ILE A 150 -3.87 3.77 6.34
C ILE A 150 -3.73 4.17 4.87
N GLY A 151 -2.77 5.04 4.58
CA GLY A 151 -2.30 5.41 3.25
C GLY A 151 -0.78 5.57 3.23
N ALA A 152 -0.21 5.80 2.06
CA ALA A 152 1.21 6.09 1.91
C ALA A 152 1.45 7.60 1.80
N ASN A 153 2.38 8.13 2.60
CA ASN A 153 2.63 9.58 2.69
C ASN A 153 3.34 10.17 1.44
N ASN A 154 3.94 9.32 0.60
CA ASN A 154 4.76 9.73 -0.55
C ASN A 154 4.00 9.78 -1.89
N LEU A 155 2.66 9.84 -1.86
CA LEU A 155 1.84 9.85 -3.08
C LEU A 155 1.42 11.27 -3.45
N ASN A 156 1.37 11.54 -4.76
CA ASN A 156 0.86 12.81 -5.24
C ASN A 156 -0.64 12.90 -4.94
N LYS A 157 -1.15 14.11 -4.68
CA LYS A 157 -2.59 14.37 -4.54
C LYS A 157 -3.33 13.84 -5.78
N GLY A 158 -4.25 12.89 -5.57
CA GLY A 158 -5.00 12.21 -6.63
C GLY A 158 -4.57 10.75 -6.90
N ASP A 159 -3.39 10.34 -6.44
CA ASP A 159 -2.93 8.93 -6.45
C ASP A 159 -3.06 8.28 -5.06
N GLU A 160 -3.72 8.95 -4.12
CA GLU A 160 -3.90 8.49 -2.73
C GLU A 160 -4.73 7.21 -2.70
N ALA A 161 -4.08 6.11 -2.33
CA ALA A 161 -4.72 4.83 -2.09
C ALA A 161 -4.75 4.56 -0.58
N PHE A 162 -5.89 4.05 -0.10
CA PHE A 162 -6.09 3.71 1.30
C PHE A 162 -6.36 2.22 1.47
N ILE A 163 -5.84 1.66 2.56
CA ILE A 163 -6.15 0.30 3.00
C ILE A 163 -6.81 0.39 4.37
N ASN A 164 -7.90 -0.36 4.54
CA ASN A 164 -8.49 -0.57 5.85
C ASN A 164 -7.93 -1.88 6.42
N ILE A 165 -7.34 -1.80 7.61
CA ILE A 165 -6.82 -2.95 8.35
C ILE A 165 -7.64 -3.09 9.62
N GLN A 166 -8.01 -4.33 9.93
CA GLN A 166 -8.69 -4.65 11.17
C GLN A 166 -8.05 -5.88 11.80
N THR A 167 -7.85 -5.85 13.11
CA THR A 167 -7.47 -7.03 13.89
C THR A 167 -8.29 -7.10 15.17
N THR A 168 -8.54 -8.31 15.66
CA THR A 168 -9.19 -8.52 16.95
C THR A 168 -8.30 -9.40 17.83
N VAL A 169 -8.07 -8.95 19.05
CA VAL A 169 -7.16 -9.58 20.00
C VAL A 169 -7.94 -9.87 21.28
N SER A 170 -7.87 -11.10 21.76
CA SER A 170 -8.35 -11.45 23.09
C SER A 170 -7.20 -11.35 24.09
N SER A 171 -7.45 -10.74 25.24
CA SER A 171 -6.55 -10.81 26.38
C SER A 171 -6.46 -12.25 26.89
N ARG A 172 -5.29 -12.61 27.43
CA ARG A 172 -5.05 -13.84 28.17
C ARG A 172 -5.03 -13.47 29.65
N THR A 173 -6.08 -13.86 30.36
CA THR A 173 -6.07 -13.90 31.82
C THR A 173 -5.05 -14.95 32.26
N LEU A 174 -4.01 -14.52 32.99
CA LEU A 174 -3.12 -15.42 33.73
C LEU A 174 -3.72 -15.74 35.10
#